data_AF-A0A916G9W9-F1
#
_entry.id   AF-A0A916G9W9-F1
#
_cell.length_a   1.000
_cell.length_b   1.000
_cell.length_c   1.000
_cell.angle_alpha   90.00
_cell.angle_beta   90.00
_cell.angle_gamma   90.00
#
_symmetry.space_group_name_H-M   'P 1'
#
loop_
_entity.id
_entity.type
_entity.pdbx_description
1 polymer ?
#
loop_
_entity_poly.entity_id
_entity_poly.type
_entity_poly.pdbx_seq_one_letter_code
_entity_poly.pdbx_strand_id
1 'polypeptide(L)'
;RLGGSALAQVYGVSGNEAPDADTGLLKSFFDAIQRLNREGKLLAYHDRSDGGLFATVCEMAFAAHVGVSLNLDALCYDELMNDVDGIERFPEMVDGRLRDRLMAALFNEELGAVVQIRRDDRHDVMQALRDAGLGACVHMIGTLNDRDEIRIWRNAKRVFGASRVELQSVWAETSYQIARLRDDADCAREEFEAVQDAADPGLSAHLSFDMAAPFVATGARPRMAILREQGVNGQVEMAAAFDRAVFASVDVHMSDLQSGRVKLADFKGLVACGGFSYGDVLGAGQGWAKSILFNDRLRDEFATFFNRADTFALGVCNGCQMMSNLASIIPGAGHWPTF
;
A
#
# COMPACT_ATOMS: atom_id res chain seq x y z
N ARG A 1 1.00 19.84 -21.96
CA ARG A 1 2.17 19.70 -22.86
C ARG A 1 2.57 18.21 -22.91
N LEU A 2 3.11 17.69 -24.03
CA LEU A 2 3.39 16.25 -24.23
C LEU A 2 4.88 15.90 -24.39
N GLY A 3 5.76 16.90 -24.46
CA GLY A 3 7.20 16.68 -24.53
C GLY A 3 7.71 16.02 -23.26
N GLY A 4 8.62 15.06 -23.41
CA GLY A 4 9.18 14.27 -22.31
C GLY A 4 8.24 13.25 -21.69
N SER A 5 7.00 13.13 -22.16
CA SER A 5 6.00 12.23 -21.56
C SER A 5 6.26 10.76 -21.82
N ALA A 6 5.71 9.89 -20.97
CA ALA A 6 5.64 8.44 -21.21
C ALA A 6 5.01 8.11 -22.57
N LEU A 7 3.98 8.87 -23.00
CA LEU A 7 3.40 8.74 -24.34
C LEU A 7 4.45 9.01 -25.42
N ALA A 8 5.21 10.10 -25.32
CA ALA A 8 6.25 10.40 -26.29
C ALA A 8 7.33 9.31 -26.31
N GLN A 9 7.74 8.83 -25.13
CA GLN A 9 8.74 7.79 -24.95
C GLN A 9 8.37 6.47 -25.63
N VAL A 10 7.13 5.97 -25.45
CA VAL A 10 6.70 4.70 -26.07
C VAL A 10 6.58 4.77 -27.60
N TYR A 11 6.47 5.99 -28.16
CA TYR A 11 6.52 6.23 -29.60
C TYR A 11 7.94 6.56 -30.11
N GLY A 12 8.97 6.51 -29.24
CA GLY A 12 10.35 6.79 -29.63
C GLY A 12 10.61 8.25 -30.00
N VAL A 13 9.80 9.18 -29.47
CA VAL A 13 9.91 10.63 -29.73
C VAL A 13 10.06 11.40 -28.42
N SER A 14 10.65 12.59 -28.48
CA SER A 14 10.79 13.45 -27.28
C SER A 14 9.67 14.49 -27.15
N GLY A 15 8.94 14.81 -28.23
CA GLY A 15 7.97 15.91 -28.27
C GLY A 15 8.62 17.30 -28.19
N ASN A 16 7.80 18.35 -28.16
CA ASN A 16 8.28 19.74 -28.29
C ASN A 16 8.43 20.47 -26.94
N GLU A 17 7.36 20.49 -26.15
CA GLU A 17 7.31 21.26 -24.89
C GLU A 17 7.03 20.31 -23.73
N ALA A 18 7.84 20.40 -22.68
CA ALA A 18 7.64 19.64 -21.46
C ALA A 18 6.71 20.37 -20.46
N PRO A 19 6.06 19.65 -19.54
CA PRO A 19 5.40 20.23 -18.39
C PRO A 19 6.30 21.20 -17.60
N ASP A 20 5.68 22.20 -16.98
CA ASP A 20 6.35 23.20 -16.14
C ASP A 20 5.37 23.74 -15.08
N ALA A 21 5.90 24.27 -13.98
CA ALA A 21 5.13 24.59 -12.79
C ALA A 21 5.01 26.10 -12.51
N ASP A 22 3.80 26.56 -12.22
CA ASP A 22 3.59 27.84 -11.54
C ASP A 22 3.67 27.61 -10.02
N THR A 23 4.69 28.18 -9.40
CA THR A 23 4.94 28.02 -7.95
C THR A 23 3.82 28.56 -7.06
N GLY A 24 3.13 29.62 -7.48
CA GLY A 24 2.02 30.22 -6.76
C GLY A 24 0.79 29.30 -6.79
N LEU A 25 0.44 28.81 -7.97
CA LEU A 25 -0.66 27.85 -8.13
C LEU A 25 -0.37 26.54 -7.40
N LEU A 26 0.87 26.04 -7.46
CA LEU A 26 1.26 24.81 -6.76
C LEU A 26 1.13 24.95 -5.24
N LYS A 27 1.55 26.09 -4.67
CA LYS A 27 1.37 26.38 -3.25
C LYS A 27 -0.12 26.46 -2.89
N SER A 28 -0.91 27.20 -3.66
CA SER A 28 -2.36 27.30 -3.45
C SER A 28 -3.06 25.94 -3.51
N PHE A 29 -2.64 25.09 -4.46
CA PHE A 29 -3.11 23.72 -4.58
C PHE A 29 -2.82 22.91 -3.31
N PHE A 30 -1.57 22.90 -2.85
CA PHE A 30 -1.20 22.19 -1.63
C PHE A 30 -2.01 22.66 -0.41
N ASP A 31 -2.10 23.98 -0.19
CA ASP A 31 -2.82 24.56 0.95
C ASP A 31 -4.32 24.19 0.90
N ALA A 32 -4.93 24.23 -0.29
CA ALA A 32 -6.34 23.87 -0.48
C ALA A 32 -6.60 22.38 -0.25
N ILE A 33 -5.76 21.48 -0.78
CA ILE A 33 -5.89 20.03 -0.57
C ILE A 33 -5.71 19.67 0.90
N GLN A 34 -4.71 20.24 1.59
CA GLN A 34 -4.51 20.04 3.03
C GLN A 34 -5.72 20.49 3.86
N ARG A 35 -6.33 21.62 3.50
CA ARG A 35 -7.56 22.10 4.13
C ARG A 35 -8.71 21.09 3.92
N LEU A 36 -8.98 20.70 2.67
CA LEU A 36 -10.07 19.78 2.34
C LEU A 36 -9.89 18.40 3.00
N ASN A 37 -8.65 17.92 3.13
CA ASN A 37 -8.33 16.68 3.83
C ASN A 37 -8.63 16.79 5.33
N ARG A 38 -8.20 17.89 5.99
CA ARG A 38 -8.52 18.13 7.41
C ARG A 38 -10.02 18.27 7.68
N GLU A 39 -10.77 18.79 6.71
CA GLU A 39 -12.23 18.90 6.77
C GLU A 39 -12.94 17.58 6.41
N GLY A 40 -12.21 16.52 6.06
CA GLY A 40 -12.78 15.20 5.72
C GLY A 40 -13.58 15.19 4.41
N LYS A 41 -13.32 16.14 3.50
CA LYS A 41 -14.06 16.32 2.24
C LYS A 41 -13.56 15.45 1.10
N LEU A 42 -12.39 14.85 1.22
CA LEU A 42 -11.75 14.01 0.20
C LEU A 42 -11.96 12.52 0.54
N LEU A 43 -12.47 11.74 -0.43
CA LEU A 43 -12.61 10.28 -0.34
C LEU A 43 -11.35 9.57 -0.82
N ALA A 44 -10.73 10.09 -1.88
CA ALA A 44 -9.51 9.57 -2.47
C ALA A 44 -8.74 10.70 -3.16
N TYR A 45 -7.44 10.52 -3.31
CA TYR A 45 -6.52 11.43 -3.99
C TYR A 45 -5.49 10.60 -4.75
N HIS A 46 -5.19 10.98 -5.98
CA HIS A 46 -4.03 10.48 -6.71
C HIS A 46 -3.48 11.59 -7.61
N ASP A 47 -2.18 11.87 -7.54
CA ASP A 47 -1.55 12.90 -8.38
C ASP A 47 -1.40 12.45 -9.83
N ARG A 48 -1.18 13.43 -10.70
CA ARG A 48 -0.87 13.21 -12.10
C ARG A 48 0.64 13.28 -12.30
N SER A 49 1.19 12.20 -12.83
CA SER A 49 2.61 12.00 -13.11
C SER A 49 2.76 11.24 -14.43
N ASP A 50 3.60 10.21 -14.48
CA ASP A 50 3.88 9.41 -15.69
C ASP A 50 2.59 8.79 -16.27
N GLY A 51 2.38 8.94 -17.57
CA GLY A 51 1.16 8.46 -18.23
C GLY A 51 -0.08 9.35 -18.04
N GLY A 52 0.05 10.44 -17.29
CA GLY A 52 -0.92 11.52 -17.20
C GLY A 52 -2.24 11.13 -16.52
N LEU A 53 -3.30 11.86 -16.85
CA LEU A 53 -4.63 11.65 -16.28
C LEU A 53 -5.14 10.22 -16.50
N PHE A 54 -4.79 9.60 -17.64
CA PHE A 54 -5.22 8.24 -17.95
C PHE A 54 -4.66 7.24 -16.93
N ALA A 55 -3.35 7.27 -16.68
CA ALA A 55 -2.70 6.41 -15.69
C ALA A 55 -3.27 6.67 -14.28
N THR A 56 -3.36 7.94 -13.86
CA THR A 56 -3.91 8.31 -12.55
C THR A 56 -5.29 7.69 -12.29
N VAL A 57 -6.21 7.80 -13.26
CA VAL A 57 -7.58 7.28 -13.11
C VAL A 57 -7.61 5.75 -13.15
N CYS A 58 -6.82 5.14 -14.02
CA CYS A 58 -6.68 3.68 -14.07
C CYS A 58 -6.17 3.14 -12.73
N GLU A 59 -5.12 3.73 -12.15
CA GLU A 59 -4.54 3.28 -10.89
C GLU A 59 -5.49 3.51 -9.69
N MET A 60 -6.23 4.61 -9.66
CA MET A 60 -7.32 4.80 -8.68
C MET A 60 -8.40 3.72 -8.82
N ALA A 61 -8.76 3.35 -10.06
CA ALA A 61 -9.74 2.31 -10.33
C ALA A 61 -9.24 0.92 -9.95
N PHE A 62 -7.95 0.63 -10.15
CA PHE A 62 -7.30 -0.62 -9.73
C PHE A 62 -7.29 -0.73 -8.22
N ALA A 63 -6.87 0.31 -7.51
CA ALA A 63 -6.79 0.31 -6.05
C ALA A 63 -8.15 0.09 -5.36
N ALA A 64 -9.24 0.55 -5.99
CA ALA A 64 -10.59 0.46 -5.43
C ALA A 64 -11.47 -0.63 -6.06
N HIS A 65 -10.99 -1.35 -7.08
CA HIS A 65 -11.76 -2.36 -7.83
C HIS A 65 -13.11 -1.82 -8.35
N VAL A 66 -13.10 -0.64 -9.00
CA VAL A 66 -14.31 0.01 -9.54
C VAL A 66 -14.11 0.55 -10.95
N GLY A 67 -15.19 0.66 -11.73
CA GLY A 67 -15.20 1.32 -13.03
C GLY A 67 -15.33 2.85 -12.93
N VAL A 68 -14.72 3.57 -13.89
CA VAL A 68 -14.78 5.04 -13.97
C VAL A 68 -15.21 5.50 -15.36
N SER A 69 -16.15 6.44 -15.43
CA SER A 69 -16.55 7.11 -16.66
C SER A 69 -16.09 8.56 -16.64
N LEU A 70 -15.16 8.89 -17.54
CA LEU A 70 -14.62 10.23 -17.74
C LEU A 70 -15.40 10.98 -18.83
N ASN A 71 -15.66 12.26 -18.59
CA ASN A 71 -16.09 13.24 -19.58
C ASN A 71 -14.98 14.29 -19.74
N LEU A 72 -14.44 14.40 -20.95
CA LEU A 72 -13.31 15.29 -21.24
C LEU A 72 -13.71 16.58 -21.98
N ASP A 73 -15.00 16.90 -22.04
CA ASP A 73 -15.51 18.08 -22.76
C ASP A 73 -14.87 19.36 -22.22
N ALA A 74 -14.80 19.51 -20.88
CA ALA A 74 -14.20 20.66 -20.24
C ALA A 74 -12.67 20.74 -20.44
N LEU A 75 -11.98 19.60 -20.49
CA LEU A 75 -10.52 19.53 -20.65
C LEU A 75 -10.08 19.70 -22.11
N CYS A 76 -10.95 19.33 -23.06
CA CYS A 76 -10.68 19.41 -24.50
C CYS A 76 -11.34 20.62 -25.18
N TYR A 77 -11.87 21.57 -24.39
CA TYR A 77 -12.53 22.77 -24.90
C TYR A 77 -11.59 23.60 -25.78
N ASP A 78 -12.05 24.00 -26.97
CA ASP A 78 -11.28 24.78 -27.94
C ASP A 78 -11.99 26.08 -28.32
N GLU A 79 -11.46 27.20 -27.83
CA GLU A 79 -11.98 28.54 -28.16
C GLU A 79 -12.00 28.81 -29.67
N LEU A 80 -11.07 28.22 -30.43
CA LEU A 80 -10.96 28.40 -31.88
C LEU A 80 -11.93 27.48 -32.68
N MET A 81 -12.73 26.65 -31.99
CA MET A 81 -13.85 25.92 -32.62
C MET A 81 -15.13 26.75 -32.70
N ASN A 82 -15.25 27.82 -31.93
CA ASN A 82 -16.34 28.77 -32.09
C ASN A 82 -15.98 29.71 -33.25
N ASP A 83 -16.62 29.54 -34.40
CA ASP A 83 -16.45 30.47 -35.51
C ASP A 83 -17.11 31.82 -35.18
N VAL A 84 -16.51 32.92 -35.64
CA VAL A 84 -17.00 34.29 -35.42
C VAL A 84 -18.42 34.47 -35.99
N ASP A 85 -18.80 33.62 -36.95
CA ASP A 85 -20.08 33.63 -37.65
C ASP A 85 -21.05 32.51 -37.21
N GLY A 86 -20.72 31.71 -36.18
CA GLY A 86 -21.63 30.68 -35.65
C GLY A 86 -21.87 29.48 -36.58
N ILE A 87 -21.07 29.31 -37.64
CA ILE A 87 -21.10 28.12 -38.49
C ILE A 87 -20.18 27.07 -37.86
N GLU A 88 -20.75 25.97 -37.38
CA GLU A 88 -19.98 24.81 -36.92
C GLU A 88 -19.04 24.35 -38.05
N ARG A 89 -17.73 24.51 -37.86
CA ARG A 89 -16.73 24.00 -38.82
C ARG A 89 -16.93 22.50 -39.01
N PHE A 90 -17.01 22.05 -40.26
CA PHE A 90 -17.26 20.65 -40.59
C PHE A 90 -16.33 19.69 -39.81
N PRO A 91 -16.87 18.65 -39.14
CA PRO A 91 -16.11 17.77 -38.24
C PRO A 91 -14.83 17.17 -38.85
N GLU A 92 -14.85 16.88 -40.16
CA GLU A 92 -13.75 16.22 -40.87
C GLU A 92 -12.50 17.09 -41.01
N MET A 93 -12.63 18.43 -41.03
CA MET A 93 -11.46 19.34 -41.15
C MET A 93 -10.73 19.56 -39.82
N VAL A 94 -11.33 19.20 -38.69
CA VAL A 94 -10.79 19.46 -37.34
C VAL A 94 -10.44 18.16 -36.59
N ASP A 95 -10.67 16.99 -37.20
CA ASP A 95 -10.52 15.68 -36.56
C ASP A 95 -9.10 15.44 -36.00
N GLY A 96 -8.06 15.82 -36.73
CA GLY A 96 -6.67 15.74 -36.26
C GLY A 96 -6.43 16.57 -34.99
N ARG A 97 -6.85 17.84 -35.00
CA ARG A 97 -6.70 18.75 -33.86
C ARG A 97 -7.54 18.31 -32.65
N LEU A 98 -8.73 17.76 -32.90
CA LEU A 98 -9.58 17.19 -31.87
C LEU A 98 -8.87 16.01 -31.19
N ARG A 99 -8.29 15.10 -31.98
CA ARG A 99 -7.54 13.95 -31.47
C ARG A 99 -6.30 14.38 -30.69
N ASP A 100 -5.55 15.37 -31.18
CA ASP A 100 -4.36 15.88 -30.50
C ASP A 100 -4.69 16.44 -29.12
N ARG A 101 -5.80 17.19 -28.99
CA ARG A 101 -6.27 17.70 -27.69
C ARG A 101 -6.73 16.60 -26.75
N LEU A 102 -7.38 15.57 -27.27
CA LEU A 102 -7.79 14.41 -26.46
C LEU A 102 -6.55 13.68 -25.91
N MET A 103 -5.56 13.42 -26.77
CA MET A 103 -4.30 12.80 -26.35
C MET A 103 -3.56 13.68 -25.35
N ALA A 104 -3.49 14.99 -25.61
CA ALA A 104 -2.89 15.94 -24.68
C ALA A 104 -3.62 15.92 -23.33
N ALA A 105 -4.95 15.98 -23.27
CA ALA A 105 -5.72 15.99 -22.03
C ALA A 105 -5.50 14.73 -21.19
N LEU A 106 -5.35 13.56 -21.84
CA LEU A 106 -5.15 12.28 -21.18
C LEU A 106 -3.71 12.01 -20.76
N PHE A 107 -2.74 12.36 -21.59
CA PHE A 107 -1.35 11.91 -21.45
C PHE A 107 -0.36 13.04 -21.17
N ASN A 108 -0.82 14.28 -21.00
CA ASN A 108 0.05 15.31 -20.42
C ASN A 108 0.40 14.94 -18.98
N GLU A 109 1.64 15.24 -18.60
CA GLU A 109 2.19 14.98 -17.27
C GLU A 109 2.38 16.31 -16.53
N GLU A 110 1.46 17.25 -16.75
CA GLU A 110 1.41 18.50 -15.97
C GLU A 110 1.10 18.19 -14.51
N LEU A 111 1.62 18.99 -13.59
CA LEU A 111 1.26 18.86 -12.18
C LEU A 111 -0.26 18.95 -11.97
N GLY A 112 -0.75 18.21 -10.99
CA GLY A 112 -2.16 18.16 -10.64
C GLY A 112 -2.52 16.87 -9.95
N ALA A 113 -3.81 16.68 -9.67
CA ALA A 113 -4.32 15.46 -9.08
C ALA A 113 -5.78 15.24 -9.43
N VAL A 114 -6.21 13.98 -9.34
CA VAL A 114 -7.61 13.60 -9.31
C VAL A 114 -8.01 13.42 -7.86
N VAL A 115 -9.06 14.11 -7.44
CA VAL A 115 -9.68 13.94 -6.12
C VAL A 115 -11.09 13.39 -6.28
N GLN A 116 -11.42 12.39 -5.46
CA GLN A 116 -12.77 11.90 -5.33
C GLN A 116 -13.44 12.58 -4.14
N ILE A 117 -14.65 13.08 -4.35
CA ILE A 117 -15.46 13.75 -3.32
C ILE A 117 -16.87 13.16 -3.30
N ARG A 118 -17.59 13.37 -2.20
CA ARG A 118 -19.03 13.08 -2.19
C ARG A 118 -19.76 14.09 -3.07
N ARG A 119 -20.85 13.65 -3.69
CA ARG A 119 -21.70 14.50 -4.52
C ARG A 119 -22.23 15.72 -3.76
N ASP A 120 -22.59 15.53 -2.49
CA ASP A 120 -23.16 16.57 -1.64
C ASP A 120 -22.13 17.64 -1.26
N ASP A 121 -20.85 17.28 -1.21
CA ASP A 121 -19.74 18.20 -0.91
C ASP A 121 -19.29 19.01 -2.13
N ARG A 122 -19.84 18.76 -3.32
CA ARG A 122 -19.41 19.38 -4.59
C ARG A 122 -19.38 20.90 -4.51
N HIS A 123 -20.41 21.52 -3.93
CA HIS A 123 -20.48 22.98 -3.88
C HIS A 123 -19.35 23.56 -3.03
N ASP A 124 -19.20 23.06 -1.81
CA ASP A 124 -18.21 23.49 -0.84
C ASP A 124 -16.78 23.30 -1.36
N VAL A 125 -16.48 22.13 -1.92
CA VAL A 125 -15.15 21.81 -2.46
C VAL A 125 -14.79 22.74 -3.62
N MET A 126 -15.72 22.91 -4.57
CA MET A 126 -15.48 23.78 -5.72
C MET A 126 -15.35 25.25 -5.30
N GLN A 127 -16.09 25.68 -4.28
CA GLN A 127 -15.95 27.03 -3.74
C GLN A 127 -14.60 27.22 -3.06
N ALA A 128 -14.18 26.29 -2.20
CA ALA A 128 -12.88 26.35 -1.53
C ALA A 128 -11.71 26.41 -2.52
N LEU A 129 -11.77 25.65 -3.62
CA LEU A 129 -10.75 25.68 -4.67
C LEU A 129 -10.77 26.99 -5.47
N ARG A 130 -11.96 27.56 -5.73
CA ARG A 130 -12.07 28.91 -6.35
C ARG A 130 -11.50 30.00 -5.44
N ASP A 131 -11.82 29.96 -4.16
CA ASP A 131 -11.33 30.92 -3.16
C ASP A 131 -9.80 30.84 -3.02
N ALA A 132 -9.21 29.67 -3.28
CA ALA A 132 -7.76 29.47 -3.36
C ALA A 132 -7.14 29.93 -4.69
N GLY A 133 -7.92 30.49 -5.62
CA GLY A 133 -7.45 30.95 -6.93
C GLY A 133 -7.27 29.84 -7.98
N LEU A 134 -7.75 28.62 -7.71
CA LEU A 134 -7.57 27.45 -8.59
C LEU A 134 -8.73 27.24 -9.57
N GLY A 135 -9.68 28.18 -9.65
CA GLY A 135 -10.93 28.00 -10.40
C GLY A 135 -10.76 27.62 -11.87
N ALA A 136 -9.69 28.10 -12.52
CA ALA A 136 -9.37 27.77 -13.91
C ALA A 136 -8.72 26.39 -14.09
N CYS A 137 -8.17 25.80 -13.03
CA CYS A 137 -7.45 24.53 -13.05
C CYS A 137 -8.31 23.34 -12.61
N VAL A 138 -9.53 23.60 -12.13
CA VAL A 138 -10.41 22.58 -11.55
C VAL A 138 -11.51 22.21 -12.52
N HIS A 139 -11.58 20.93 -12.86
CA HIS A 139 -12.55 20.39 -13.78
C HIS A 139 -13.26 19.20 -13.15
N MET A 140 -14.58 19.13 -13.34
CA MET A 140 -15.32 17.90 -13.08
C MET A 140 -15.11 16.97 -14.27
N ILE A 141 -14.40 15.86 -14.03
CA ILE A 141 -13.93 14.99 -15.12
C ILE A 141 -14.69 13.67 -15.22
N GLY A 142 -15.54 13.29 -14.26
CA GLY A 142 -16.23 12.00 -14.34
C GLY A 142 -16.91 11.54 -13.05
N THR A 143 -17.39 10.30 -13.09
CA THR A 143 -18.01 9.58 -11.96
C THR A 143 -17.68 8.09 -12.03
N LEU A 144 -17.92 7.36 -10.93
CA LEU A 144 -17.90 5.89 -10.94
C LEU A 144 -19.00 5.32 -11.85
N ASN A 145 -18.82 4.08 -12.31
CA ASN A 145 -19.83 3.31 -13.05
C ASN A 145 -19.98 1.87 -12.51
N ASP A 146 -21.04 1.19 -12.93
CA ASP A 146 -21.45 -0.14 -12.49
C ASP A 146 -21.01 -1.27 -13.45
N ARG A 147 -20.00 -1.02 -14.29
CA ARG A 147 -19.64 -1.91 -15.42
C ARG A 147 -18.23 -2.45 -15.35
N ASP A 148 -17.47 -2.11 -14.31
CA ASP A 148 -16.06 -2.44 -14.16
C ASP A 148 -15.22 -2.06 -15.41
N GLU A 149 -15.50 -0.88 -15.97
CA GLU A 149 -14.85 -0.37 -17.17
C GLU A 149 -14.27 1.03 -16.94
N ILE A 150 -13.16 1.31 -17.62
CA ILE A 150 -12.68 2.67 -17.84
C ILE A 150 -13.25 3.17 -19.17
N ARG A 151 -14.10 4.19 -19.08
CA ARG A 151 -14.80 4.77 -20.23
C ARG A 151 -14.46 6.23 -20.39
N ILE A 152 -14.22 6.65 -21.62
CA ILE A 152 -13.90 8.04 -21.93
C ILE A 152 -14.93 8.56 -22.93
N TRP A 153 -15.55 9.67 -22.59
CA TRP A 153 -16.58 10.33 -23.36
C TRP A 153 -16.14 11.74 -23.77
N ARG A 154 -16.54 12.11 -24.99
CA ARG A 154 -16.44 13.47 -25.50
C ARG A 154 -17.59 13.75 -26.45
N ASN A 155 -18.24 14.91 -26.34
CA ASN A 155 -19.41 15.31 -27.13
C ASN A 155 -20.48 14.22 -27.18
N ALA A 156 -20.79 13.62 -26.03
CA ALA A 156 -21.71 12.48 -25.88
C ALA A 156 -21.34 11.21 -26.69
N LYS A 157 -20.12 11.12 -27.24
CA LYS A 157 -19.60 9.94 -27.93
C LYS A 157 -18.55 9.24 -27.07
N ARG A 158 -18.66 7.91 -26.96
CA ARG A 158 -17.62 7.08 -26.32
C ARG A 158 -16.42 7.01 -27.25
N VAL A 159 -15.28 7.55 -26.81
CA VAL A 159 -14.02 7.57 -27.57
C VAL A 159 -13.05 6.47 -27.15
N PHE A 160 -13.19 5.96 -25.93
CA PHE A 160 -12.45 4.80 -25.43
C PHE A 160 -13.30 4.01 -24.42
N GLY A 161 -13.09 2.71 -24.35
CA GLY A 161 -13.71 1.82 -23.37
C GLY A 161 -12.95 0.50 -23.31
N ALA A 162 -12.49 0.13 -22.12
CA ALA A 162 -11.87 -1.17 -21.84
C ALA A 162 -12.26 -1.62 -20.42
N SER A 163 -12.21 -2.93 -20.17
CA SER A 163 -12.46 -3.45 -18.82
C SER A 163 -11.32 -3.03 -17.88
N ARG A 164 -11.63 -2.79 -16.60
CA ARG A 164 -10.62 -2.48 -15.59
C ARG A 164 -9.61 -3.63 -15.48
N VAL A 165 -10.08 -4.87 -15.46
CA VAL A 165 -9.24 -6.07 -15.38
C VAL A 165 -8.25 -6.17 -16.53
N GLU A 166 -8.68 -5.91 -17.77
CA GLU A 166 -7.79 -5.89 -18.94
C GLU A 166 -6.68 -4.85 -18.76
N LEU A 167 -7.04 -3.63 -18.36
CA LEU A 167 -6.08 -2.56 -18.15
C LEU A 167 -5.13 -2.85 -16.99
N GLN A 168 -5.62 -3.42 -15.89
CA GLN A 168 -4.80 -3.80 -14.75
C GLN A 168 -3.85 -4.96 -15.10
N SER A 169 -4.29 -5.90 -15.93
CA SER A 169 -3.44 -7.00 -16.43
C SER A 169 -2.29 -6.47 -17.28
N VAL A 170 -2.57 -5.52 -18.19
CA VAL A 170 -1.53 -4.85 -18.99
C VAL A 170 -0.56 -4.07 -18.08
N TRP A 171 -1.08 -3.36 -17.08
CA TRP A 171 -0.27 -2.62 -16.11
C TRP A 171 0.63 -3.54 -15.27
N ALA A 172 0.12 -4.70 -14.83
CA ALA A 172 0.84 -5.67 -14.00
C ALA A 172 1.87 -6.52 -14.78
N GLU A 173 1.79 -6.58 -16.12
CA GLU A 173 2.60 -7.47 -16.94
C GLU A 173 4.11 -7.29 -16.71
N THR A 174 4.59 -6.05 -16.56
CA THR A 174 6.02 -5.78 -16.33
C THR A 174 6.50 -6.39 -15.02
N SER A 175 5.75 -6.19 -13.92
CA SER A 175 6.07 -6.77 -12.62
C SER A 175 6.03 -8.30 -12.68
N TYR A 176 5.04 -8.88 -13.38
CA TYR A 176 4.96 -10.31 -13.61
C TYR A 176 6.18 -10.86 -14.35
N GLN A 177 6.59 -10.25 -15.46
CA GLN A 177 7.77 -10.74 -16.21
C GLN A 177 9.05 -10.65 -15.38
N ILE A 178 9.22 -9.58 -14.60
CA ILE A 178 10.37 -9.44 -13.70
C ILE A 178 10.34 -10.51 -12.61
N ALA A 179 9.20 -10.70 -11.93
CA ALA A 179 9.03 -11.69 -10.87
C ALA A 179 9.25 -13.10 -11.40
N ARG A 180 8.67 -13.44 -12.56
CA ARG A 180 8.85 -14.75 -13.21
C ARG A 180 10.31 -15.07 -13.55
N LEU A 181 11.12 -14.06 -13.89
CA LEU A 181 12.54 -14.24 -14.19
C LEU A 181 13.42 -14.32 -12.93
N ARG A 182 12.96 -13.72 -11.82
CA ARG A 182 13.72 -13.58 -10.57
C ARG A 182 13.37 -14.65 -9.53
N ASP A 183 12.09 -14.99 -9.44
CA ASP A 183 11.47 -15.76 -8.36
C ASP A 183 10.97 -17.12 -8.89
N ASP A 184 10.09 -17.79 -8.14
CA ASP A 184 9.40 -18.98 -8.65
C ASP A 184 8.36 -18.60 -9.72
N ALA A 185 8.51 -19.18 -10.91
CA ALA A 185 7.70 -18.83 -12.07
C ALA A 185 6.22 -19.23 -11.93
N ASP A 186 5.90 -20.28 -11.18
CA ASP A 186 4.52 -20.70 -10.95
C ASP A 186 3.85 -19.74 -9.95
N CYS A 187 4.53 -19.35 -8.87
CA CYS A 187 4.02 -18.33 -7.94
C CYS A 187 3.78 -16.99 -8.63
N ALA A 188 4.72 -16.54 -9.48
CA ALA A 188 4.55 -15.30 -10.24
C ALA A 188 3.36 -15.38 -11.22
N ARG A 189 3.12 -16.55 -11.82
CA ARG A 189 1.94 -16.77 -12.68
C ARG A 189 0.65 -16.70 -11.87
N GLU A 190 0.59 -17.37 -10.72
CA GLU A 190 -0.59 -17.37 -9.84
C GLU A 190 -0.96 -15.96 -9.38
N GLU A 191 0.03 -15.15 -8.98
CA GLU A 191 -0.18 -13.73 -8.62
C GLU A 191 -0.73 -12.92 -9.79
N PHE A 192 -0.19 -13.11 -11.00
CA PHE A 192 -0.64 -12.40 -12.19
C PHE A 192 -2.05 -12.81 -12.64
N GLU A 193 -2.36 -14.10 -12.60
CA GLU A 193 -3.68 -14.63 -12.94
C GLU A 193 -4.76 -14.16 -11.95
N ALA A 194 -4.42 -13.96 -10.67
CA ALA A 194 -5.34 -13.42 -9.67
C ALA A 194 -5.88 -12.02 -10.04
N VAL A 195 -5.08 -11.19 -10.73
CA VAL A 195 -5.53 -9.87 -11.23
C VAL A 195 -6.72 -9.99 -12.19
N GLN A 196 -6.89 -11.15 -12.84
CA GLN A 196 -7.95 -11.40 -13.80
C GLN A 196 -9.30 -11.72 -13.15
N ASP A 197 -9.32 -12.01 -11.84
CA ASP A 197 -10.55 -12.27 -11.11
C ASP A 197 -11.27 -10.96 -10.75
N ALA A 198 -12.24 -10.58 -11.59
CA ALA A 198 -13.09 -9.42 -11.35
C ALA A 198 -13.97 -9.55 -10.08
N ALA A 199 -14.15 -10.77 -9.56
CA ALA A 199 -14.98 -11.04 -8.39
C ALA A 199 -14.18 -11.12 -7.08
N ASP A 200 -12.85 -10.94 -7.12
CA ASP A 200 -12.03 -10.90 -5.91
C ASP A 200 -12.56 -9.81 -4.95
N PRO A 201 -13.06 -10.19 -3.76
CA PRO A 201 -13.59 -9.23 -2.79
C PRO A 201 -12.49 -8.45 -2.07
N GLY A 202 -11.22 -8.78 -2.31
CA GLY A 202 -10.08 -8.25 -1.60
C GLY A 202 -10.01 -8.72 -0.14
N LEU A 203 -9.19 -8.04 0.65
CA LEU A 203 -9.04 -8.34 2.08
C LEU A 203 -10.33 -8.04 2.85
N SER A 204 -10.90 -9.06 3.47
CA SER A 204 -12.11 -8.97 4.30
C SER A 204 -11.91 -9.66 5.66
N ALA A 205 -12.62 -9.18 6.68
CA ALA A 205 -12.50 -9.70 8.05
C ALA A 205 -13.82 -10.32 8.52
N HIS A 206 -13.73 -11.50 9.14
CA HIS A 206 -14.83 -12.15 9.86
C HIS A 206 -14.44 -12.29 11.33
N LEU A 207 -15.18 -11.63 12.22
CA LEU A 207 -14.88 -11.61 13.65
C LEU A 207 -15.71 -12.66 14.41
N SER A 208 -15.04 -13.55 15.12
CA SER A 208 -15.67 -14.52 16.04
C SER A 208 -15.74 -14.04 17.49
N PHE A 209 -15.28 -12.82 17.77
CA PHE A 209 -15.20 -12.20 19.08
C PHE A 209 -15.44 -10.70 18.98
N ASP A 210 -15.69 -10.05 20.12
CA ASP A 210 -15.78 -8.59 20.21
C ASP A 210 -14.38 -7.98 20.38
N MET A 211 -14.01 -7.04 19.51
CA MET A 211 -12.74 -6.32 19.58
C MET A 211 -12.64 -5.45 20.85
N ALA A 212 -13.76 -5.07 21.47
CA ALA A 212 -13.80 -4.38 22.74
C ALA A 212 -13.54 -5.34 23.92
N ALA A 213 -12.36 -5.96 23.95
CA ALA A 213 -11.96 -6.80 25.08
C ALA A 213 -11.79 -5.95 26.36
N PRO A 214 -12.32 -6.41 27.52
CA PRO A 214 -12.21 -5.66 28.77
C PRO A 214 -10.74 -5.53 29.21
N PHE A 215 -10.37 -4.31 29.61
CA PHE A 215 -9.05 -4.00 30.15
C PHE A 215 -8.84 -4.71 31.51
N VAL A 216 -7.70 -5.38 31.67
CA VAL A 216 -7.33 -6.05 32.93
C VAL A 216 -6.78 -5.01 33.91
N ALA A 217 -7.67 -4.40 34.71
CA ALA A 217 -7.35 -3.34 35.67
C ALA A 217 -6.96 -3.86 37.07
N THR A 218 -6.15 -4.92 37.17
CA THR A 218 -5.73 -5.43 38.50
C THR A 218 -4.56 -4.65 39.11
N GLY A 219 -3.91 -3.78 38.33
CA GLY A 219 -2.72 -3.02 38.72
C GLY A 219 -1.42 -3.85 38.74
N ALA A 220 -1.51 -5.17 38.67
CA ALA A 220 -0.36 -6.05 38.54
C ALA A 220 0.17 -6.04 37.10
N ARG A 221 1.49 -5.89 36.93
CA ARG A 221 2.17 -5.96 35.64
C ARG A 221 3.15 -7.13 35.63
N PRO A 222 2.73 -8.33 35.18
CA PRO A 222 3.62 -9.49 35.12
C PRO A 222 4.82 -9.21 34.22
N ARG A 223 6.01 -9.66 34.62
CA ARG A 223 7.23 -9.50 33.81
C ARG A 223 7.16 -10.37 32.56
N MET A 224 7.40 -9.75 31.41
CA MET A 224 7.46 -10.38 30.09
C MET A 224 8.86 -10.24 29.51
N ALA A 225 9.53 -11.35 29.23
CA ALA A 225 10.84 -11.35 28.58
C ALA A 225 10.65 -11.09 27.08
N ILE A 226 11.02 -9.91 26.62
CA ILE A 226 11.08 -9.56 25.20
C ILE A 226 12.45 -10.02 24.70
N LEU A 227 12.49 -11.27 24.26
CA LEU A 227 13.73 -11.96 23.95
C LEU A 227 14.23 -11.57 22.57
N ARG A 228 15.51 -11.20 22.49
CA ARG A 228 16.20 -10.88 21.25
C ARG A 228 17.64 -11.40 21.20
N GLU A 229 18.13 -11.58 19.98
CA GLU A 229 19.52 -11.88 19.65
C GLU A 229 20.04 -10.83 18.66
N GLN A 230 21.35 -10.79 18.40
CA GLN A 230 21.93 -9.95 17.35
C GLN A 230 21.22 -10.20 16.00
N GLY A 231 20.72 -9.12 15.39
CA GLY A 231 19.97 -9.17 14.12
C GLY A 231 18.44 -9.26 14.27
N VAL A 232 17.92 -9.50 15.47
CA VAL A 232 16.49 -9.31 15.77
C VAL A 232 16.15 -7.81 15.67
N ASN A 233 15.02 -7.50 15.04
CA ASN A 233 14.62 -6.13 14.75
C ASN A 233 13.13 -5.82 15.06
N GLY A 234 12.34 -6.81 15.48
CA GLY A 234 10.92 -6.63 15.82
C GLY A 234 10.59 -6.58 17.31
N GLN A 235 11.58 -6.30 18.17
CA GLN A 235 11.42 -6.34 19.63
C GLN A 235 10.65 -5.13 20.19
N VAL A 236 10.67 -3.97 19.52
CA VAL A 236 10.13 -2.72 20.09
C VAL A 236 8.60 -2.71 20.01
N GLU A 237 8.06 -3.05 18.85
CA GLU A 237 6.62 -3.21 18.63
C GLU A 237 6.07 -4.40 19.42
N MET A 238 6.86 -5.47 19.59
CA MET A 238 6.49 -6.59 20.44
C MET A 238 6.37 -6.16 21.91
N ALA A 239 7.35 -5.40 22.41
CA ALA A 239 7.31 -4.83 23.75
C ALA A 239 6.09 -3.92 23.94
N ALA A 240 5.75 -3.09 22.95
CA ALA A 240 4.60 -2.19 22.98
C ALA A 240 3.26 -2.94 22.99
N ALA A 241 3.13 -4.04 22.23
CA ALA A 241 1.94 -4.88 22.23
C ALA A 241 1.68 -5.49 23.61
N PHE A 242 2.72 -6.05 24.24
CA PHE A 242 2.63 -6.59 25.59
C PHE A 242 2.45 -5.50 26.66
N ASP A 243 3.05 -4.31 26.50
CA ASP A 243 2.85 -3.16 27.39
C ASP A 243 1.39 -2.69 27.37
N ARG A 244 0.77 -2.62 26.17
CA ARG A 244 -0.66 -2.34 26.00
C ARG A 244 -1.55 -3.40 26.64
N ALA A 245 -1.09 -4.66 26.67
CA ALA A 245 -1.72 -5.76 27.40
C ALA A 245 -1.36 -5.79 28.90
N VAL A 246 -0.77 -4.72 29.44
CA VAL A 246 -0.48 -4.50 30.87
C VAL A 246 0.67 -5.37 31.41
N PHE A 247 1.53 -5.91 30.55
CA PHE A 247 2.76 -6.58 30.99
C PHE A 247 3.87 -5.57 31.31
N ALA A 248 4.78 -5.93 32.21
CA ALA A 248 6.06 -5.25 32.38
C ALA A 248 7.07 -5.85 31.38
N SER A 249 7.12 -5.28 30.17
CA SER A 249 8.03 -5.68 29.11
C SER A 249 9.48 -5.39 29.49
N VAL A 250 10.34 -6.41 29.46
CA VAL A 250 11.78 -6.30 29.77
C VAL A 250 12.56 -6.70 28.53
N ASP A 251 13.46 -5.83 28.07
CA ASP A 251 14.42 -6.19 27.02
C ASP A 251 15.38 -7.25 27.56
N VAL A 252 15.40 -8.42 26.92
CA VAL A 252 16.28 -9.53 27.30
C VAL A 252 17.09 -9.94 26.08
N HIS A 253 18.34 -9.49 26.03
CA HIS A 253 19.25 -9.98 25.01
C HIS A 253 19.81 -11.34 25.40
N MET A 254 20.12 -12.19 24.43
CA MET A 254 20.79 -13.48 24.69
C MET A 254 22.09 -13.33 25.48
N SER A 255 22.82 -12.23 25.30
CA SER A 255 24.03 -11.93 26.09
C SER A 255 23.74 -11.64 27.57
N ASP A 256 22.54 -11.16 27.92
CA ASP A 256 22.11 -10.99 29.32
C ASP A 256 21.89 -12.34 29.98
N LEU A 257 21.27 -13.27 29.26
CA LEU A 257 21.11 -14.66 29.72
C LEU A 257 22.47 -15.35 29.81
N GLN A 258 23.33 -15.25 28.79
CA GLN A 258 24.68 -15.85 28.74
C GLN A 258 25.62 -15.36 29.85
N SER A 259 25.49 -14.10 30.27
CA SER A 259 26.29 -13.52 31.36
C SER A 259 25.62 -13.66 32.73
N GLY A 260 24.36 -14.11 32.79
CA GLY A 260 23.60 -14.26 34.03
C GLY A 260 23.07 -12.94 34.61
N ARG A 261 23.06 -11.85 33.83
CA ARG A 261 22.44 -10.57 34.22
C ARG A 261 20.92 -10.69 34.37
N VAL A 262 20.31 -11.61 33.62
CA VAL A 262 18.89 -11.91 33.63
C VAL A 262 18.70 -13.42 33.75
N LYS A 263 17.62 -13.85 34.43
CA LYS A 263 17.24 -15.26 34.57
C LYS A 263 15.80 -15.48 34.11
N LEU A 264 15.55 -16.50 33.29
CA LEU A 264 14.20 -16.85 32.82
C LEU A 264 13.25 -17.26 33.96
N ALA A 265 13.79 -17.71 35.09
CA ALA A 265 13.01 -18.02 36.30
C ALA A 265 12.21 -16.82 36.81
N ASP A 266 12.65 -15.59 36.54
CA ASP A 266 12.00 -14.36 37.01
C ASP A 266 10.77 -13.95 36.16
N PHE A 267 10.47 -14.71 35.10
CA PHE A 267 9.42 -14.39 34.13
C PHE A 267 8.30 -15.43 34.15
N LYS A 268 7.08 -14.97 33.84
CA LYS A 268 5.92 -15.83 33.54
C LYS A 268 5.70 -15.97 32.04
N GLY A 269 6.10 -14.97 31.26
CA GLY A 269 5.99 -14.98 29.81
C GLY A 269 7.33 -14.67 29.15
N LEU A 270 7.58 -15.33 28.01
CA LEU A 270 8.68 -15.05 27.11
C LEU A 270 8.17 -14.93 25.68
N VAL A 271 8.65 -13.94 24.93
CA VAL A 271 8.39 -13.81 23.51
C VAL A 271 9.70 -13.73 22.75
N ALA A 272 9.92 -14.66 21.84
CA ALA A 272 11.00 -14.59 20.89
C ALA A 272 10.56 -13.72 19.71
N CYS A 273 11.26 -12.60 19.50
CA CYS A 273 10.87 -11.57 18.54
C CYS A 273 11.32 -11.88 17.10
N GLY A 274 10.73 -11.20 16.13
CA GLY A 274 11.06 -11.32 14.71
C GLY A 274 12.33 -10.57 14.30
N GLY A 275 12.88 -10.92 13.13
CA GLY A 275 14.02 -10.25 12.51
C GLY A 275 14.89 -11.23 11.73
N PHE A 276 16.20 -10.94 11.67
CA PHE A 276 17.18 -11.74 10.93
C PHE A 276 18.35 -12.06 11.86
N SER A 277 18.10 -12.87 12.89
CA SER A 277 19.17 -13.22 13.83
C SER A 277 20.33 -13.89 13.10
N TYR A 278 21.55 -13.37 13.31
CA TYR A 278 22.74 -13.76 12.53
C TYR A 278 22.59 -13.64 10.99
N GLY A 279 21.68 -12.78 10.50
CA GLY A 279 21.40 -12.64 9.08
C GLY A 279 20.77 -13.88 8.44
N ASP A 280 20.13 -14.75 9.25
CA ASP A 280 19.57 -16.05 8.84
C ASP A 280 20.59 -17.01 8.19
N VAL A 281 21.88 -16.75 8.39
CA VAL A 281 22.97 -17.62 7.93
C VAL A 281 22.91 -18.94 8.70
N LEU A 282 23.14 -20.05 7.99
CA LEU A 282 22.95 -21.44 8.47
C LEU A 282 21.48 -21.85 8.67
N GLY A 283 20.54 -21.08 8.13
CA GLY A 283 19.10 -21.28 8.24
C GLY A 283 18.48 -20.33 9.27
N ALA A 284 17.33 -19.76 8.94
CA ALA A 284 16.67 -18.76 9.77
C ALA A 284 16.35 -19.34 11.17
N GLY A 285 16.68 -18.58 12.22
CA GLY A 285 16.53 -19.00 13.62
C GLY A 285 17.49 -20.10 14.10
N GLN A 286 18.25 -20.76 13.21
CA GLN A 286 19.14 -21.88 13.58
C GLN A 286 20.31 -21.44 14.46
N GLY A 287 20.99 -20.35 14.10
CA GLY A 287 22.12 -19.84 14.87
C GLY A 287 21.72 -19.49 16.30
N TRP A 288 20.55 -18.86 16.46
CA TRP A 288 19.98 -18.51 17.75
C TRP A 288 19.56 -19.75 18.55
N ALA A 289 18.84 -20.70 17.95
CA ALA A 289 18.46 -21.93 18.64
C ALA A 289 19.68 -22.76 19.07
N LYS A 290 20.67 -22.92 18.20
CA LYS A 290 21.89 -23.69 18.48
C LYS A 290 22.79 -23.00 19.50
N SER A 291 22.81 -21.67 19.58
CA SER A 291 23.53 -20.96 20.64
C SER A 291 22.96 -21.25 22.03
N ILE A 292 21.64 -21.50 22.13
CA ILE A 292 20.97 -21.99 23.33
C ILE A 292 21.31 -23.47 23.58
N LEU A 293 21.12 -24.34 22.58
CA LEU A 293 21.27 -25.79 22.74
C LEU A 293 22.70 -26.24 23.05
N PHE A 294 23.71 -25.55 22.48
CA PHE A 294 25.14 -25.89 22.67
C PHE A 294 25.76 -25.24 23.91
N ASN A 295 24.99 -24.45 24.65
CA ASN A 295 25.37 -23.95 25.97
C ASN A 295 24.52 -24.66 27.02
N ASP A 296 25.10 -25.65 27.72
CA ASP A 296 24.37 -26.48 28.68
C ASP A 296 23.55 -25.66 29.69
N ARG A 297 24.10 -24.55 30.20
CA ARG A 297 23.39 -23.69 31.15
C ARG A 297 22.16 -23.03 30.54
N LEU A 298 22.28 -22.49 29.32
CA LEU A 298 21.14 -21.89 28.63
C LEU A 298 20.12 -22.95 28.23
N ARG A 299 20.57 -24.08 27.68
CA ARG A 299 19.69 -25.20 27.33
C ARG A 299 18.83 -25.60 28.52
N ASP A 300 19.45 -25.79 29.68
CA ASP A 300 18.76 -26.20 30.90
C ASP A 300 17.85 -25.08 31.44
N GLU A 301 18.23 -23.81 31.30
CA GLU A 301 17.42 -22.66 31.70
C GLU A 301 16.16 -22.52 30.84
N PHE A 302 16.27 -22.65 29.52
CA PHE A 302 15.13 -22.66 28.60
C PHE A 302 14.25 -23.91 28.80
N ALA A 303 14.85 -25.10 28.89
CA ALA A 303 14.11 -26.34 29.15
C ALA A 303 13.32 -26.24 30.46
N THR A 304 13.92 -25.69 31.52
CA THR A 304 13.24 -25.44 32.80
C THR A 304 12.08 -24.45 32.63
N PHE A 305 12.28 -23.35 31.88
CA PHE A 305 11.21 -22.39 31.60
C PHE A 305 10.01 -23.03 30.89
N PHE A 306 10.25 -23.86 29.87
CA PHE A 306 9.21 -24.54 29.09
C PHE A 306 8.52 -25.68 29.86
N ASN A 307 9.17 -26.28 30.85
CA ASN A 307 8.59 -27.35 31.68
C ASN A 307 7.78 -26.83 32.89
N ARG A 308 7.77 -25.51 33.14
CA ARG A 308 6.95 -24.93 34.20
C ARG A 308 5.47 -24.92 33.80
N ALA A 309 4.60 -25.33 34.72
CA ALA A 309 3.16 -25.34 34.50
C ALA A 309 2.51 -23.93 34.55
N ASP A 310 3.30 -22.90 34.86
CA ASP A 310 2.85 -21.52 35.09
C ASP A 310 3.48 -20.50 34.13
N THR A 311 4.06 -20.98 33.02
CA THR A 311 4.68 -20.15 31.99
C THR A 311 3.90 -20.20 30.68
N PHE A 312 4.08 -19.17 29.87
CA PHE A 312 3.69 -19.17 28.47
C PHE A 312 4.83 -18.63 27.61
N ALA A 313 4.87 -19.07 26.35
CA ALA A 313 5.85 -18.61 25.38
C ALA A 313 5.17 -18.32 24.04
N LEU A 314 5.70 -17.32 23.33
CA LEU A 314 5.29 -16.95 21.97
C LEU A 314 6.54 -16.81 21.09
N GLY A 315 6.50 -17.36 19.88
CA GLY A 315 7.52 -17.13 18.86
C GLY A 315 6.89 -16.50 17.64
N VAL A 316 7.42 -15.37 17.17
CA VAL A 316 6.91 -14.66 15.98
C VAL A 316 8.01 -14.55 14.93
N CYS A 317 7.72 -14.98 13.69
CA CYS A 317 8.67 -14.94 12.57
C CYS A 317 9.99 -15.63 12.92
N ASN A 318 11.11 -14.91 13.05
CA ASN A 318 12.40 -15.47 13.45
C ASN A 318 12.40 -16.11 14.85
N GLY A 319 11.59 -15.60 15.77
CA GLY A 319 11.34 -16.26 17.04
C GLY A 319 10.56 -17.57 16.92
N CYS A 320 9.65 -17.68 15.95
CA CYS A 320 8.98 -18.95 15.62
C CYS A 320 9.98 -19.97 15.08
N GLN A 321 10.82 -19.56 14.12
CA GLN A 321 11.90 -20.38 13.55
C GLN A 321 12.91 -20.83 14.61
N MET A 322 13.28 -19.94 15.53
CA MET A 322 14.15 -20.31 16.65
C MET A 322 13.46 -21.35 17.57
N MET A 323 12.21 -21.12 17.95
CA MET A 323 11.49 -22.04 18.83
C MET A 323 11.20 -23.40 18.17
N SER A 324 10.94 -23.47 16.86
CA SER A 324 10.80 -24.75 16.16
C SER A 324 12.08 -25.57 16.20
N ASN A 325 13.24 -24.92 16.14
CA ASN A 325 14.55 -25.55 16.32
C ASN A 325 14.90 -25.88 17.78
N LEU A 326 14.10 -25.43 18.75
CA LEU A 326 14.15 -25.84 20.16
C LEU A 326 13.13 -26.94 20.51
N ALA A 327 12.44 -27.54 19.54
CA ALA A 327 11.38 -28.51 19.80
C ALA A 327 11.79 -29.68 20.71
N SER A 328 13.07 -30.08 20.70
CA SER A 328 13.62 -31.14 21.57
C SER A 328 13.57 -30.82 23.08
N ILE A 329 13.45 -29.55 23.45
CA ILE A 329 13.37 -29.09 24.85
C ILE A 329 12.02 -28.44 25.22
N ILE A 330 11.05 -28.44 24.30
CA ILE A 330 9.70 -27.89 24.52
C ILE A 330 8.70 -29.05 24.66
N PRO A 331 8.05 -29.21 25.82
CA PRO A 331 7.03 -30.24 26.00
C PRO A 331 5.89 -30.11 25.00
N GLY A 332 5.50 -31.22 24.36
CA GLY A 332 4.40 -31.26 23.39
C GLY A 332 4.77 -30.79 21.96
N ALA A 333 6.01 -30.36 21.71
CA ALA A 333 6.44 -29.88 20.39
C ALA A 333 6.84 -30.99 19.40
N GLY A 334 6.63 -32.27 19.72
CA GLY A 334 7.09 -33.41 18.90
C GLY A 334 6.51 -33.50 17.49
N HIS A 335 5.45 -32.74 17.19
CA HIS A 335 4.82 -32.66 15.87
C HIS A 335 5.00 -31.31 15.18
N TRP A 336 5.82 -30.41 15.74
CA TRP A 336 6.06 -29.10 15.12
C TRP A 336 6.81 -29.24 13.79
N PRO A 337 6.42 -28.50 12.74
CA PRO A 337 7.15 -28.49 11.48
C PRO A 337 8.43 -27.64 11.60
N THR A 338 9.30 -27.79 10.61
CA THR A 338 10.42 -26.89 10.36
C THR A 338 10.00 -25.75 9.44
N PHE A 339 10.69 -24.61 9.54
CA PHE A 339 10.45 -23.42 8.74
C PHE A 339 11.75 -22.88 8.16
#